data_AF-A0A7L4QBH6-F1
#
_entry.id   AF-A0A7L4QBH6-F1
#
_cell.length_a   1.000
_cell.length_b   1.000
_cell.length_c   1.000
_cell.angle_alpha   90.00
_cell.angle_beta   90.00
_cell.angle_gamma   90.00
#
_symmetry.space_group_name_H-M   'P 1'
#
loop_
_entity.id
_entity.type
_entity.pdbx_description
1 polymer ?
#
loop_
_entity_poly.entity_id
_entity_poly.type
_entity_poly.pdbx_seq_one_letter_code
_entity_poly.pdbx_strand_id
1 'polypeptide(L)'
;MNWRGKLHNVNSAIRAWNRRIGGLDLKVNVDLGLKDVPGTLVGALEPISSLDGNIVGVVHHHDKVLGGRIIVNVTFEISSQSRLETLKEIWEKKGIDIVSLGPLFETYPMEFLLVGNIPPSELSSIAHGLESLEDMDSMDIRLAGSSTKDERAALVFGKMRTRKGLKKMESILRERGNRAGFIVIRGLGD
;
A
#
# COMPACT_ATOMS: atom_id res chain seq x y z
N MET A 1 9.24 22.66 10.10
CA MET A 1 9.37 21.60 9.07
C MET A 1 8.11 21.65 8.20
N ASN A 2 8.24 21.85 6.88
CA ASN A 2 7.11 22.22 6.00
C ASN A 2 6.31 20.98 5.54
N TRP A 3 5.22 20.67 6.27
CA TRP A 3 4.35 19.50 6.05
C TRP A 3 3.53 19.56 4.75
N ARG A 4 3.39 20.73 4.11
CA ARG A 4 2.57 20.92 2.90
C ARG A 4 3.07 20.14 1.67
N GLY A 5 4.37 19.87 1.58
CA GLY A 5 4.97 19.15 0.46
C GLY A 5 4.63 17.65 0.43
N LYS A 6 4.54 16.98 1.59
CA LYS A 6 4.17 15.55 1.67
C LYS A 6 2.67 15.33 1.45
N LEU A 7 1.82 16.28 1.84
CA LEU A 7 0.37 16.25 1.63
C LEU A 7 -0.03 16.32 0.14
N HIS A 8 0.77 16.97 -0.71
CA HIS A 8 0.47 17.09 -2.14
C HIS A 8 0.48 15.73 -2.86
N ASN A 9 1.39 14.82 -2.50
CA ASN A 9 1.50 13.48 -3.10
C ASN A 9 0.39 12.52 -2.61
N VAL A 10 -0.05 12.69 -1.36
CA VAL A 10 -1.17 11.94 -0.80
C VAL A 10 -2.49 12.36 -1.46
N ASN A 11 -2.70 13.66 -1.66
CA ASN A 11 -3.90 14.20 -2.30
C ASN A 11 -4.00 13.89 -3.80
N SER A 12 -2.90 13.66 -4.51
CA SER A 12 -2.93 13.19 -5.90
C SER A 12 -3.29 11.71 -6.01
N ALA A 13 -2.69 10.85 -5.16
CA ALA A 13 -2.98 9.42 -5.12
C ALA A 13 -4.46 9.14 -4.77
N ILE A 14 -5.00 9.84 -3.77
CA ILE A 14 -6.41 9.67 -3.36
C ILE A 14 -7.38 10.17 -4.44
N ARG A 15 -7.09 11.30 -5.09
CA ARG A 15 -7.92 11.84 -6.19
C ARG A 15 -7.92 10.94 -7.43
N ALA A 16 -6.80 10.29 -7.75
CA ALA A 16 -6.73 9.32 -8.84
C ALA A 16 -7.59 8.08 -8.57
N TRP A 17 -7.64 7.63 -7.31
CA TRP A 17 -8.42 6.48 -6.86
C TRP A 17 -9.94 6.77 -6.87
N ASN A 18 -10.40 7.88 -6.27
CA ASN A 18 -11.83 8.23 -6.19
C ASN A 18 -12.52 8.39 -7.56
N ARG A 19 -11.77 8.78 -8.61
CA ARG A 19 -12.32 8.87 -9.97
C ARG A 19 -12.57 7.50 -10.63
N ARG A 20 -12.00 6.43 -10.09
CA ARG A 20 -11.92 5.11 -10.73
C ARG A 20 -12.81 4.05 -10.07
N ILE A 21 -13.21 4.26 -8.82
CA ILE A 21 -14.19 3.43 -8.09
C ILE A 21 -15.26 4.32 -7.49
N GLY A 22 -16.42 4.40 -8.15
CA GLY A 22 -17.58 5.06 -7.56
C GLY A 22 -18.00 4.36 -6.25
N GLY A 23 -17.90 5.07 -5.13
CA GLY A 23 -18.59 4.73 -3.89
C GLY A 23 -17.88 3.82 -2.88
N LEU A 24 -16.55 3.68 -2.91
CA LEU A 24 -15.81 2.97 -1.85
C LEU A 24 -15.29 3.95 -0.79
N ASP A 25 -15.46 3.60 0.49
CA ASP A 25 -14.91 4.35 1.62
C ASP A 25 -13.38 4.38 1.55
N LEU A 26 -12.79 5.54 1.84
CA LEU A 26 -11.34 5.74 1.90
C LEU A 26 -10.82 5.11 3.18
N LYS A 27 -10.02 4.05 3.05
CA LYS A 27 -9.26 3.51 4.18
C LYS A 27 -8.00 4.35 4.40
N VAL A 28 -7.85 4.87 5.60
CA VAL A 28 -6.79 5.80 6.00
C VAL A 28 -6.03 5.20 7.17
N ASN A 29 -4.70 5.32 7.13
CA ASN A 29 -3.84 5.11 8.27
C ASN A 29 -3.21 6.45 8.67
N VAL A 30 -3.29 6.80 9.95
CA VAL A 30 -2.77 8.05 10.49
C VAL A 30 -1.98 7.79 11.77
N ASP A 31 -0.83 8.43 11.90
CA ASP A 31 -0.13 8.57 13.18
C ASP A 31 -0.47 9.92 13.79
N LEU A 32 -1.10 9.91 14.96
CA LEU A 32 -1.45 11.10 15.73
C LEU A 32 -0.51 11.27 16.92
N GLY A 33 0.00 12.48 17.10
CA GLY A 33 0.75 12.90 18.27
C GLY A 33 -0.18 13.51 19.30
N LEU A 34 -0.37 12.83 20.42
CA LEU A 34 -1.25 13.24 21.51
C LEU A 34 -0.45 13.79 22.69
N LYS A 35 -1.01 14.78 23.39
CA LYS A 35 -0.47 15.21 24.68
C LYS A 35 -0.64 14.09 25.70
N ASP A 36 0.32 13.96 26.60
CA ASP A 36 0.26 13.02 27.72
C ASP A 36 -0.62 13.56 28.85
N VAL A 37 -1.93 13.67 28.57
CA VAL A 37 -2.97 14.02 29.54
C VAL A 37 -4.21 13.14 29.36
N PRO A 38 -4.99 12.87 30.43
CA PRO A 38 -6.19 12.05 30.33
C PRO A 38 -7.21 12.58 29.31
N GLY A 39 -7.88 11.68 28.60
CA GLY A 39 -8.95 12.01 27.64
C GLY A 39 -8.49 12.37 26.23
N THR A 40 -7.19 12.56 25.99
CA THR A 40 -6.67 13.00 24.69
C THR A 40 -6.93 11.97 23.56
N LEU A 41 -6.87 10.67 23.87
CA LEU A 41 -7.19 9.61 22.90
C LEU A 41 -8.66 9.70 22.45
N VAL A 42 -9.59 9.86 23.39
CA VAL A 42 -11.01 10.02 23.09
C VAL A 42 -11.24 11.26 22.23
N GLY A 43 -10.60 12.37 22.59
CA GLY A 43 -10.69 13.62 21.83
C GLY A 43 -10.17 13.51 20.39
N ALA A 44 -9.28 12.56 20.11
CA ALA A 44 -8.76 12.26 18.79
C ALA A 44 -9.63 11.31 17.98
N LEU A 45 -10.28 10.34 18.63
CA LEU A 45 -11.13 9.35 17.95
C LEU A 45 -12.56 9.86 17.69
N GLU A 46 -13.13 10.63 18.61
CA GLU A 46 -14.51 11.16 18.50
C GLU A 46 -14.77 11.88 17.15
N PRO A 47 -13.90 12.79 16.65
CA PRO A 47 -14.11 13.45 15.36
C PRO A 47 -14.23 12.50 14.17
N ILE A 48 -13.57 11.32 14.24
CA ILE A 48 -13.65 10.30 13.19
C ILE A 48 -15.09 9.80 13.11
N SER A 49 -15.64 9.38 14.25
CA SER A 49 -17.02 8.87 14.34
C SER A 49 -18.07 9.96 14.02
N SER A 50 -17.84 11.21 14.45
CA SER A 50 -18.74 12.33 14.16
C SER A 50 -18.82 12.72 12.68
N LEU A 51 -17.86 12.27 11.86
CA LEU A 51 -17.86 12.45 10.40
C LEU A 51 -18.28 11.16 9.64
N ASP A 52 -19.01 10.28 10.33
CA ASP A 52 -19.37 8.92 9.91
C ASP A 52 -18.17 8.06 9.49
N GLY A 53 -17.00 8.31 10.09
CA GLY A 53 -15.83 7.46 9.90
C GLY A 53 -15.91 6.21 10.76
N ASN A 54 -15.57 5.07 10.18
CA ASN A 54 -15.53 3.78 10.87
C ASN A 54 -14.10 3.45 11.31
N ILE A 55 -13.85 3.34 12.62
CA ILE A 55 -12.51 3.01 13.14
C ILE A 55 -12.29 1.51 13.02
N VAL A 56 -11.26 1.12 12.27
CA VAL A 56 -10.89 -0.29 12.03
C VAL A 56 -9.92 -0.78 13.11
N GLY A 57 -9.02 0.08 13.57
CA GLY A 57 -8.03 -0.29 14.57
C GLY A 57 -7.31 0.90 15.17
N VAL A 58 -6.89 0.74 16.42
CA VAL A 58 -6.11 1.74 17.17
C VAL A 58 -4.95 1.01 17.83
N VAL A 59 -3.73 1.48 17.56
CA VAL A 59 -2.50 0.96 18.19
C VAL A 59 -1.83 2.09 18.93
N HIS A 60 -1.66 1.90 20.24
CA HIS A 60 -0.99 2.86 21.10
C HIS A 60 0.44 2.41 21.36
N HIS A 61 1.42 3.23 20.97
CA HIS A 61 2.81 2.96 21.27
C HIS A 61 3.23 3.74 22.52
N HIS A 62 3.07 3.15 23.71
CA HIS A 62 3.50 3.78 24.96
C HIS A 62 4.99 4.15 24.97
N ASP A 63 5.82 3.44 24.21
CA ASP A 63 7.28 3.63 24.19
C ASP A 63 7.75 4.62 23.11
N LYS A 64 6.87 5.04 22.20
CA LYS A 64 7.21 6.03 21.15
C LYS A 64 6.69 7.40 21.54
N VAL A 65 7.55 8.16 22.21
CA VAL A 65 7.34 9.58 22.47
C VAL A 65 8.14 10.39 21.44
N LEU A 66 7.46 11.21 20.64
CA LEU A 66 8.11 12.15 19.72
C LEU A 66 7.77 13.58 20.15
N GLY A 67 8.78 14.34 20.54
CA GLY A 67 8.59 15.73 20.97
C GLY A 67 7.68 15.89 22.19
N GLY A 68 7.71 14.92 23.14
CA GLY A 68 6.87 14.93 24.33
C GLY A 68 5.40 14.54 24.10
N ARG A 69 5.08 13.98 22.93
CA ARG A 69 3.74 13.49 22.58
C ARG A 69 3.75 11.99 22.36
N ILE A 70 2.67 11.35 22.81
CA ILE A 70 2.49 9.90 22.62
C ILE A 70 1.92 9.66 21.23
N ILE A 71 2.52 8.71 20.51
CA ILE A 71 2.08 8.38 19.15
C ILE A 71 1.01 7.29 19.19
N VAL A 72 -0.13 7.60 18.58
CA VAL A 72 -1.23 6.67 18.38
C VAL A 72 -1.41 6.47 16.89
N ASN A 73 -1.28 5.23 16.45
CA ASN A 73 -1.63 4.84 15.09
C ASN A 73 -3.12 4.50 15.03
N VAL A 74 -3.85 5.09 14.10
CA VAL A 74 -5.28 4.87 13.90
C VAL A 74 -5.53 4.51 12.45
N THR A 75 -6.23 3.39 12.24
CA THR A 75 -6.74 2.98 10.93
C THR A 75 -8.26 3.13 10.93
N PHE A 76 -8.79 3.82 9.92
CA PHE A 76 -10.23 4.07 9.81
C PHE A 76 -10.67 4.19 8.34
N GLU A 77 -11.97 4.05 8.11
CA GLU A 77 -12.63 4.21 6.81
C GLU A 77 -13.48 5.48 6.83
N ILE A 78 -13.46 6.26 5.74
CA ILE A 78 -14.24 7.50 5.64
C ILE A 78 -14.78 7.71 4.22
N SER A 79 -16.04 8.09 4.10
CA SER A 79 -16.78 8.05 2.83
C SER A 79 -16.39 9.08 1.78
N SER A 80 -15.57 10.09 2.12
CA SER A 80 -15.14 11.09 1.14
C SER A 80 -13.87 11.83 1.53
N GLN A 81 -13.18 12.35 0.50
CA GLN A 81 -12.01 13.22 0.69
C GLN A 81 -12.38 14.50 1.43
N SER A 82 -13.56 15.08 1.15
CA SER A 82 -14.01 16.31 1.82
C SER A 82 -14.10 16.12 3.33
N ARG A 83 -14.66 14.98 3.77
CA ARG A 83 -14.74 14.65 5.20
C ARG A 83 -13.36 14.41 5.80
N LEU A 84 -12.43 13.78 5.07
CA LEU A 84 -11.06 13.63 5.52
C LEU A 84 -10.35 14.98 5.71
N GLU A 85 -10.57 15.96 4.82
CA GLU A 85 -10.02 17.31 5.03
C GLU A 85 -10.65 18.00 6.23
N THR A 86 -11.98 17.91 6.41
CA THR A 86 -12.65 18.44 7.61
C THR A 86 -12.14 17.79 8.90
N LEU A 87 -11.87 16.49 8.90
CA LEU A 87 -11.30 15.77 10.03
C LEU A 87 -9.92 16.32 10.41
N LYS A 88 -9.05 16.59 9.42
CA LYS A 88 -7.74 17.21 9.66
C LYS A 88 -7.86 18.59 10.31
N GLU A 89 -8.79 19.41 9.85
CA GLU A 89 -9.04 20.73 10.45
C GLU A 89 -9.51 20.63 11.90
N ILE A 90 -10.35 19.63 12.23
CA ILE A 90 -10.81 19.41 13.60
C ILE A 90 -9.64 18.98 14.49
N TRP A 91 -8.79 18.06 14.04
CA TRP A 91 -7.59 17.65 14.79
C TRP A 91 -6.64 18.82 15.03
N GLU A 92 -6.38 19.64 14.01
CA GLU A 92 -5.56 20.85 14.14
C GLU A 92 -6.13 21.81 15.19
N LYS A 93 -7.44 22.09 15.15
CA LYS A 93 -8.14 22.95 16.13
C LYS A 93 -8.11 22.38 17.55
N LYS A 94 -8.14 21.05 17.70
CA LYS A 94 -8.02 20.36 18.99
C LYS A 94 -6.56 20.24 19.48
N GLY A 95 -5.58 20.72 18.71
CA GLY A 95 -4.16 20.64 19.06
C GLY A 95 -3.60 19.21 19.02
N ILE A 96 -4.20 18.35 18.19
CA ILE A 96 -3.76 17.00 17.89
C ILE A 96 -2.85 17.07 16.68
N ASP A 97 -1.61 16.59 16.83
CA ASP A 97 -0.63 16.66 15.76
C ASP A 97 -0.80 15.49 14.81
N ILE A 98 -0.87 15.75 13.50
CA ILE A 98 -0.81 14.69 12.49
C ILE A 98 0.66 14.46 12.14
N VAL A 99 1.22 13.35 12.61
CA VAL A 99 2.63 12.98 12.38
C VAL A 99 2.80 12.34 11.01
N SER A 100 1.88 11.45 10.64
CA SER A 100 1.83 10.84 9.31
C SER A 100 0.38 10.57 8.94
N LEU A 101 0.03 10.68 7.66
CA LEU A 101 -1.29 10.35 7.16
C LEU A 101 -1.14 9.81 5.73
N GLY A 102 -1.74 8.66 5.47
CA GLY A 102 -1.73 8.07 4.14
C GLY A 102 -2.94 7.16 3.89
N PRO A 103 -3.31 6.95 2.63
CA PRO A 103 -4.25 5.91 2.27
C PRO A 103 -3.67 4.55 2.66
N LEU A 104 -4.52 3.68 3.19
CA LEU A 104 -4.20 2.28 3.39
C LEU A 104 -4.85 1.48 2.25
N PHE A 105 -4.07 1.17 1.23
CA PHE A 105 -4.54 0.34 0.13
C PHE A 105 -4.55 -1.12 0.56
N GLU A 106 -5.67 -1.82 0.32
CA GLU A 106 -5.62 -3.28 0.29
C GLU A 106 -4.72 -3.67 -0.88
N THR A 107 -3.66 -4.41 -0.58
CA THR A 107 -2.73 -4.93 -1.59
C THR A 107 -2.88 -6.43 -1.65
N TYR A 108 -2.76 -6.98 -2.86
CA TYR A 108 -2.83 -8.41 -3.11
C TYR A 108 -1.41 -8.93 -3.30
N PRO A 109 -0.90 -9.77 -2.40
CA PRO A 109 0.42 -10.34 -2.56
C PRO A 109 0.48 -11.17 -3.84
N MET A 110 1.60 -11.07 -4.52
CA MET A 110 1.93 -11.90 -5.67
C MET A 110 3.23 -12.63 -5.40
N GLU A 111 3.27 -13.90 -5.75
CA GLU A 111 4.48 -14.71 -5.68
C GLU A 111 4.41 -15.74 -6.82
N PHE A 112 5.44 -15.77 -7.64
CA PHE A 112 5.58 -16.66 -8.78
C PHE A 112 6.99 -17.21 -8.85
N LEU A 113 7.12 -18.53 -8.94
CA LEU A 113 8.37 -19.20 -9.24
C LEU A 113 8.39 -19.58 -10.73
N LEU A 114 9.35 -19.03 -11.45
CA LEU A 114 9.64 -19.32 -12.84
C LEU A 114 10.78 -20.35 -12.89
N VAL A 115 10.61 -21.48 -13.55
CA VAL A 115 11.62 -22.55 -13.63
C VAL A 115 11.78 -23.03 -15.06
N GLY A 116 13.00 -23.01 -15.60
CA GLY A 116 13.30 -23.55 -16.92
C GLY A 116 14.42 -22.78 -17.62
N ASN A 117 14.42 -22.79 -18.95
CA ASN A 117 15.34 -21.98 -19.73
C ASN A 117 14.84 -20.53 -19.76
N ILE A 118 15.44 -19.66 -18.93
CA ILE A 118 15.07 -18.25 -18.85
C ILE A 118 16.28 -17.39 -19.22
N PRO A 119 16.46 -17.06 -20.51
CA PRO A 119 17.60 -16.26 -20.94
C PRO A 119 17.57 -14.86 -20.31
N PRO A 120 18.72 -14.19 -20.15
CA PRO A 120 18.78 -12.83 -19.60
C PRO A 120 17.82 -11.85 -20.29
N SER A 121 17.64 -11.97 -21.61
CA SER A 121 16.73 -11.13 -22.39
C SER A 121 15.27 -11.32 -21.99
N GLU A 122 14.84 -12.54 -21.68
CA GLU A 122 13.46 -12.81 -21.25
C GLU A 122 13.23 -12.29 -19.83
N LEU A 123 14.21 -12.42 -18.93
CA LEU A 123 14.13 -11.83 -17.58
C LEU A 123 13.96 -10.31 -17.64
N SER A 124 14.75 -9.63 -18.46
CA SER A 124 14.60 -8.17 -18.67
C SER A 124 13.25 -7.82 -19.30
N SER A 125 12.77 -8.62 -20.26
CA SER A 125 11.45 -8.43 -20.88
C SER A 125 10.30 -8.63 -19.90
N ILE A 126 10.42 -9.59 -18.99
CA ILE A 126 9.50 -9.79 -17.87
C ILE A 126 9.55 -8.55 -17.00
N ALA A 127 10.70 -8.20 -16.41
CA ALA A 127 10.84 -7.05 -15.51
C ALA A 127 10.20 -5.76 -16.08
N HIS A 128 10.53 -5.39 -17.31
CA HIS A 128 9.94 -4.22 -17.97
C HIS A 128 8.43 -4.35 -18.24
N GLY A 129 7.97 -5.53 -18.64
CA GLY A 129 6.55 -5.79 -18.85
C GLY A 129 5.75 -5.66 -17.54
N LEU A 130 6.35 -6.05 -16.42
CA LEU A 130 5.73 -5.98 -15.10
C LEU A 130 5.72 -4.56 -14.54
N GLU A 131 6.82 -3.81 -14.71
CA GLU A 131 6.90 -2.39 -14.37
C GLU A 131 5.87 -1.53 -15.11
N SER A 132 5.48 -1.94 -16.33
CA SER A 132 4.49 -1.22 -17.14
C SER A 132 3.04 -1.37 -16.63
N LEU A 133 2.79 -2.24 -15.65
CA LEU A 133 1.46 -2.45 -15.08
C LEU A 133 1.09 -1.32 -14.11
N GLU A 134 0.08 -0.54 -14.47
CA GLU A 134 -0.44 0.59 -13.67
C GLU A 134 -0.85 0.20 -12.22
N ASP A 135 -1.30 -1.04 -12.02
CA ASP A 135 -1.76 -1.56 -10.73
C ASP A 135 -0.62 -2.22 -9.91
N MET A 136 0.64 -2.16 -10.36
CA MET A 136 1.79 -2.66 -9.61
C MET A 136 2.08 -1.74 -8.41
N ASP A 137 2.15 -2.31 -7.20
CA ASP A 137 2.51 -1.56 -5.99
C ASP A 137 3.99 -1.72 -5.65
N SER A 138 4.46 -2.96 -5.63
CA SER A 138 5.87 -3.31 -5.45
C SER A 138 6.20 -4.62 -6.14
N MET A 139 7.47 -4.77 -6.52
CA MET A 139 7.98 -5.98 -7.17
C MET A 139 9.46 -6.17 -6.83
N ASP A 140 9.84 -7.43 -6.61
CA ASP A 140 11.21 -7.88 -6.48
C ASP A 140 11.36 -9.18 -7.30
N ILE A 141 12.54 -9.36 -7.89
CA ILE A 141 12.90 -10.51 -8.72
C ILE A 141 14.21 -11.06 -8.21
N ARG A 142 14.18 -12.29 -7.67
CA ARG A 142 15.36 -13.02 -7.24
C ARG A 142 15.69 -14.10 -8.25
N LEU A 143 16.92 -14.10 -8.72
CA LEU A 143 17.41 -15.10 -9.68
C LEU A 143 18.32 -16.11 -8.97
N ALA A 144 18.09 -17.39 -9.24
CA ALA A 144 18.98 -18.49 -8.89
C ALA A 144 19.38 -19.25 -10.16
N GLY A 145 20.67 -19.34 -10.42
CA GLY A 145 21.20 -20.03 -11.60
C GLY A 145 22.72 -19.92 -11.68
N SER A 146 23.31 -20.70 -12.59
CA SER A 146 24.73 -20.61 -12.93
C SER A 146 24.90 -19.82 -14.22
N SER A 147 25.98 -19.05 -14.37
CA SER A 147 26.37 -18.40 -15.62
C SER A 147 26.64 -19.39 -16.77
N THR A 148 26.76 -20.69 -16.45
CA THR A 148 27.16 -21.76 -17.36
C THR A 148 26.03 -22.72 -17.75
N LYS A 149 24.82 -22.56 -17.21
CA LYS A 149 23.65 -23.39 -17.54
C LYS A 149 22.47 -22.52 -17.99
N ASP A 150 21.73 -23.05 -18.95
CA ASP A 150 20.53 -22.40 -19.48
C ASP A 150 19.33 -22.54 -18.52
N GLU A 151 19.33 -23.57 -17.66
CA GLU A 151 18.32 -23.74 -16.63
C GLU A 151 18.52 -22.78 -15.45
N ARG A 152 17.48 -21.98 -15.19
CA ARG A 152 17.44 -20.98 -14.12
C ARG A 152 16.09 -21.04 -13.40
N ALA A 153 16.10 -20.60 -12.16
CA ALA A 153 14.90 -20.33 -11.39
C ALA A 153 14.84 -18.84 -11.05
N ALA A 154 13.68 -18.23 -11.21
CA ALA A 154 13.44 -16.85 -10.80
C ALA A 154 12.21 -16.78 -9.89
N LEU A 155 12.35 -16.20 -8.71
CA LEU A 155 11.24 -15.88 -7.82
C LEU A 155 10.84 -14.42 -8.06
N VAL A 156 9.63 -14.21 -8.55
CA VAL A 156 9.01 -12.90 -8.73
C VAL A 156 7.97 -12.74 -7.63
N PHE A 157 8.15 -11.76 -6.76
CA PHE A 157 7.21 -11.51 -5.67
C PHE A 157 6.98 -10.01 -5.47
N GLY A 158 5.87 -9.66 -4.83
CA GLY A 158 5.50 -8.27 -4.67
C GLY A 158 4.04 -8.09 -4.28
N LYS A 159 3.50 -6.93 -4.62
CA LYS A 159 2.15 -6.52 -4.27
C LYS A 159 1.47 -5.84 -5.45
N MET A 160 0.22 -6.22 -5.70
CA MET A 160 -0.67 -5.60 -6.67
C MET A 160 -1.73 -4.78 -5.95
N ARG A 161 -2.14 -3.64 -6.51
CA ARG A 161 -3.20 -2.80 -5.94
C ARG A 161 -4.61 -3.34 -6.18
N THR A 162 -4.78 -4.23 -7.16
CA THR A 162 -6.08 -4.78 -7.52
C THR A 162 -6.00 -6.29 -7.80
N ARG A 163 -7.07 -7.04 -7.47
CA ARG A 163 -7.18 -8.46 -7.85
C ARG A 163 -7.17 -8.65 -9.36
N LYS A 164 -7.71 -7.68 -10.12
CA LYS A 164 -7.70 -7.69 -11.59
C LYS A 164 -6.28 -7.58 -12.13
N GLY A 165 -5.46 -6.70 -11.54
CA GLY A 165 -4.04 -6.59 -11.83
C GLY A 165 -3.30 -7.90 -11.58
N LEU A 166 -3.53 -8.53 -10.43
CA LEU A 166 -2.96 -9.84 -10.10
C LEU A 166 -3.31 -10.94 -11.12
N LYS A 167 -4.59 -11.03 -11.52
CA LYS A 167 -5.02 -11.99 -12.55
C LYS A 167 -4.39 -11.72 -13.92
N LYS A 168 -4.31 -10.45 -14.33
CA LYS A 168 -3.68 -10.03 -15.59
C LYS A 168 -2.19 -10.39 -15.59
N MET A 169 -1.52 -10.12 -14.47
CA MET A 169 -0.13 -10.47 -14.23
C MET A 169 0.13 -11.98 -14.37
N GLU A 170 -0.70 -12.79 -13.70
CA GLU A 170 -0.61 -14.25 -13.84
C GLU A 170 -0.77 -14.72 -15.31
N SER A 171 -1.71 -14.14 -16.06
CA SER A 171 -1.89 -14.44 -17.49
C SER A 171 -0.63 -14.14 -18.30
N ILE A 172 -0.05 -12.94 -18.10
CA ILE A 172 1.15 -12.50 -18.82
C ILE A 172 2.33 -13.44 -18.58
N LEU A 173 2.58 -13.83 -17.31
CA LEU A 173 3.66 -14.75 -16.99
C LEU A 173 3.42 -16.13 -17.61
N ARG A 174 2.19 -16.68 -17.53
CA ARG A 174 1.84 -17.98 -18.11
C ARG A 174 1.99 -17.99 -19.63
N GLU A 175 1.54 -16.93 -20.31
CA GLU A 175 1.69 -16.76 -21.76
C GLU A 175 3.17 -16.67 -22.18
N ARG A 176 4.01 -16.00 -21.38
CA ARG A 176 5.46 -15.96 -21.62
C ARG A 176 6.11 -17.31 -21.37
N GLY A 177 5.76 -17.98 -20.28
CA GLY A 177 6.27 -19.32 -19.97
C GLY A 177 5.99 -20.33 -21.07
N ASN A 178 4.76 -20.33 -21.61
CA ASN A 178 4.37 -21.18 -22.74
C ASN A 178 5.17 -20.88 -24.03
N ARG A 179 5.56 -19.63 -24.27
CA ARG A 179 6.33 -19.22 -25.46
C ARG A 179 7.82 -19.49 -25.32
N ALA A 180 8.39 -19.21 -24.15
CA ALA A 180 9.83 -19.25 -23.91
C ALA A 180 10.31 -20.59 -23.31
N GLY A 181 9.40 -21.48 -22.92
CA GLY A 181 9.74 -22.82 -22.42
C GLY A 181 10.13 -22.86 -20.94
N PHE A 182 9.47 -22.05 -20.11
CA PHE A 182 9.61 -22.12 -18.65
C PHE A 182 8.25 -22.29 -17.96
N ILE A 183 8.28 -22.98 -16.82
CA ILE A 183 7.10 -23.27 -16.00
C ILE A 183 6.86 -22.09 -15.06
N VAL A 184 5.60 -21.70 -14.91
CA VAL A 184 5.16 -20.68 -13.94
C VAL A 184 4.37 -21.36 -12.84
N ILE A 185 4.90 -21.33 -11.62
CA ILE A 185 4.27 -21.84 -10.41
C ILE A 185 3.82 -20.64 -9.59
N ARG A 186 2.54 -20.59 -9.23
CA ARG A 186 1.99 -19.55 -8.37
C ARG A 186 2.16 -19.96 -6.90
N GLY A 187 2.73 -19.06 -6.09
CA GLY A 187 2.80 -19.21 -4.65
C GLY A 187 1.43 -19.04 -4.00
N LEU A 188 1.23 -19.70 -2.85
CA LEU A 188 0.07 -19.48 -2.00
C LEU A 188 0.35 -18.21 -1.18
N GLY A 189 0.14 -17.04 -1.79
CA GLY A 189 0.12 -15.80 -1.05
C GLY A 189 -1.11 -15.80 -0.13
N ASP A 190 -0.89 -15.58 1.16
CA ASP A 190 -1.94 -15.42 2.19
C ASP A 190 -2.88 -14.23 1.91
#